data_AF-M5PAA4-F1
#
_entry.id   AF-M5PAA4-F1
#
_cell.length_a   1.000
_cell.length_b   1.000
_cell.length_c   1.000
_cell.angle_alpha   90.00
_cell.angle_beta   90.00
_cell.angle_gamma   90.00
#
_symmetry.space_group_name_H-M   'P 1'
#
loop_
_entity.id
_entity.type
_entity.pdbx_description
1 polymer ?
#
loop_
_entity_poly.entity_id
_entity_poly.type
_entity_poly.pdbx_seq_one_letter_code
_entity_poly.pdbx_strand_id
1 'polypeptide(L)'
;MKYFISFLLAVFVFYNVGTSFSFATTNQTQNNYQDVINKEQIESETEDFFGESVNGNDVALESQVDGNEATIQTKIETDDLSVDGELELNLETSDMIVSAEATDDNGTLFQGDFDVELQDVNDDGDFIATLTDIETGEQFKVNTAEVKASWYPLVVIAITVARIGIKQAIKKFGKSSVKKATKKYGKKTSASKAVRKVNMSKLDSHYKKHKKEFGNISKSQYLNKARTFLGKATSKTVLQKRSKKKFNGKYRYYKYNKKTNEFLAVERQKDKDVIITYFKPKHPNKKAGYEYYKRQ
;
A
#
# COMPACT_ATOMS: atom_id res chain seq x y z
N MET A 1 -33.51 -52.85 24.54
CA MET A 1 -33.36 -52.55 23.10
C MET A 1 -31.89 -52.27 22.83
N LYS A 2 -31.31 -53.06 21.91
CA LYS A 2 -30.16 -52.82 21.01
C LYS A 2 -29.02 -51.95 21.59
N TYR A 3 -27.95 -52.54 22.16
CA TYR A 3 -26.70 -52.99 21.49
C TYR A 3 -25.95 -51.83 20.81
N PHE A 4 -24.63 -51.62 20.88
CA PHE A 4 -23.50 -52.14 21.68
C PHE A 4 -22.27 -51.36 21.14
N ILE A 5 -21.32 -51.03 22.02
CA ILE A 5 -19.86 -51.01 21.80
C ILE A 5 -19.17 -50.00 20.83
N SER A 6 -18.27 -49.25 21.46
CA SER A 6 -17.01 -48.62 21.01
C SER A 6 -16.26 -49.31 19.87
N PHE A 7 -15.72 -48.52 18.93
CA PHE A 7 -14.46 -48.88 18.29
C PHE A 7 -13.59 -47.65 17.98
N LEU A 8 -12.53 -47.53 18.76
CA LEU A 8 -11.29 -46.85 18.46
C LEU A 8 -10.61 -47.61 17.30
N LEU A 9 -10.42 -47.00 16.13
CA LEU A 9 -9.49 -47.50 15.12
C LEU A 9 -8.83 -46.32 14.41
N ALA A 10 -7.58 -46.08 14.82
CA ALA A 10 -6.59 -45.45 13.99
C ALA A 10 -6.33 -46.33 12.77
N VAL A 11 -6.42 -45.76 11.57
CA VAL A 11 -5.67 -46.26 10.41
C VAL A 11 -4.85 -45.10 9.88
N PHE A 12 -3.56 -45.20 10.19
CA PHE A 12 -2.49 -44.60 9.42
C PHE A 12 -2.61 -45.04 7.95
N VAL A 13 -2.65 -44.08 7.03
CA VAL A 13 -1.98 -44.23 5.74
C VAL A 13 -1.06 -43.03 5.59
N PHE A 14 0.19 -43.21 6.00
CA PHE A 14 1.28 -42.50 5.36
C PHE A 14 1.32 -42.93 3.90
N TYR A 15 1.22 -41.98 2.98
CA TYR A 15 2.06 -42.02 1.79
C TYR A 15 2.84 -40.72 1.70
N ASN A 16 4.13 -40.87 2.00
CA ASN A 16 5.18 -40.00 1.52
C ASN A 16 5.24 -40.09 0.00
N VAL A 17 5.18 -38.93 -0.66
CA VAL A 17 5.99 -38.57 -1.85
C VAL A 17 5.77 -37.07 -2.06
N GLY A 18 6.74 -36.18 -2.00
CA GLY A 18 8.15 -36.26 -1.66
C GLY A 18 8.64 -34.81 -1.63
N THR A 19 9.51 -34.48 -0.69
CA THR A 19 10.28 -33.25 -0.74
C THR A 19 11.17 -33.31 -1.98
N SER A 20 11.04 -32.35 -2.89
CA SER A 20 12.13 -31.95 -3.77
C SER A 20 12.40 -30.47 -3.55
N PHE A 21 13.44 -30.20 -2.77
CA PHE A 21 14.23 -29.01 -3.01
C PHE A 21 14.83 -29.14 -4.41
N SER A 22 14.65 -28.13 -5.24
CA SER A 22 15.51 -27.89 -6.40
C SER A 22 15.86 -26.40 -6.39
N PHE A 23 17.13 -26.12 -6.16
CA PHE A 23 17.70 -24.81 -6.44
C PHE A 23 18.13 -24.75 -7.91
N ALA A 24 17.80 -23.60 -8.52
CA ALA A 24 18.41 -22.95 -9.68
C ALA A 24 18.19 -23.56 -11.09
N THR A 25 17.47 -22.83 -11.94
CA THR A 25 18.08 -21.97 -12.98
C THR A 25 17.02 -21.14 -13.69
N THR A 26 17.39 -19.88 -13.91
CA THR A 26 16.76 -18.82 -14.71
C THR A 26 16.01 -19.33 -15.94
N ASN A 27 14.74 -18.93 -16.08
CA ASN A 27 14.15 -18.49 -17.33
C ASN A 27 12.92 -17.62 -17.05
N GLN A 28 12.91 -16.43 -17.65
CA GLN A 28 11.82 -15.47 -17.61
C GLN A 28 10.56 -16.11 -18.19
N THR A 29 9.53 -16.27 -17.36
CA THR A 29 8.18 -16.55 -17.85
C THR A 29 7.22 -15.74 -17.00
N GLN A 30 6.53 -14.77 -17.61
CA GLN A 30 5.43 -14.05 -16.99
C GLN A 30 4.29 -15.04 -16.76
N ASN A 31 4.13 -15.50 -15.52
CA ASN A 31 3.05 -16.40 -15.14
C ASN A 31 1.87 -15.56 -14.64
N ASN A 32 0.87 -15.36 -15.50
CA ASN A 32 -0.49 -15.01 -15.06
C ASN A 32 -1.07 -16.24 -14.35
N TYR A 33 -0.97 -16.28 -13.02
CA TYR A 33 -1.60 -17.29 -12.19
C TYR A 33 -3.04 -16.86 -11.88
N GLN A 34 -4.01 -17.51 -12.50
CA GLN A 34 -5.40 -17.52 -12.05
C GLN A 34 -5.50 -18.55 -10.91
N ASP A 35 -5.36 -18.10 -9.67
CA ASP A 35 -5.54 -18.97 -8.49
C ASP A 35 -7.02 -19.13 -8.17
N VAL A 36 -7.43 -20.37 -7.89
CA VAL A 36 -8.79 -20.69 -7.46
C VAL A 36 -9.04 -20.01 -6.10
N ILE A 37 -9.82 -18.93 -6.15
CA ILE A 37 -10.24 -18.14 -4.98
C ILE A 37 -11.12 -19.04 -4.09
N ASN A 38 -10.82 -19.11 -2.79
CA ASN A 38 -11.72 -19.73 -1.82
C ASN A 38 -12.88 -18.75 -1.54
N LYS A 39 -13.96 -18.89 -2.31
CA LYS A 39 -15.07 -17.94 -2.45
C LYS A 39 -15.89 -17.73 -1.17
N GLU A 40 -16.11 -18.80 -0.39
CA GLU A 40 -16.88 -18.76 0.87
C GLU A 40 -16.26 -17.84 1.93
N GLN A 41 -14.93 -17.70 1.96
CA GLN A 41 -14.25 -16.85 2.96
C GLN A 41 -14.31 -15.35 2.61
N ILE A 42 -14.59 -15.01 1.35
CA ILE A 42 -14.77 -13.62 0.92
C ILE A 42 -16.20 -13.16 1.23
N GLU A 43 -17.19 -14.02 0.97
CA GLU A 43 -18.62 -13.76 1.20
C GLU A 43 -18.93 -13.25 2.62
N SER A 44 -18.47 -13.99 3.63
CA SER A 44 -18.68 -13.63 5.06
C SER A 44 -18.06 -12.28 5.45
N GLU A 45 -16.98 -11.84 4.80
CA GLU A 45 -16.21 -10.68 5.26
C GLU A 45 -16.66 -9.37 4.62
N THR A 46 -17.17 -9.46 3.39
CA THR A 46 -17.83 -8.35 2.71
C THR A 46 -19.20 -8.07 3.32
N GLU A 47 -19.93 -9.10 3.77
CA GLU A 47 -21.20 -8.93 4.50
C GLU A 47 -21.00 -8.22 5.84
N ASP A 48 -19.97 -8.59 6.60
CA ASP A 48 -19.60 -7.91 7.85
C ASP A 48 -19.20 -6.44 7.66
N PHE A 49 -18.66 -6.07 6.48
CA PHE A 49 -18.16 -4.72 6.20
C PHE A 49 -19.19 -3.80 5.53
N PHE A 50 -20.02 -4.32 4.65
CA PHE A 50 -20.98 -3.55 3.86
C PHE A 50 -22.44 -3.74 4.30
N GLY A 51 -22.72 -4.72 5.18
CA GLY A 51 -24.07 -5.01 5.66
C GLY A 51 -24.95 -5.73 4.64
N GLU A 52 -24.37 -6.16 3.52
CA GLU A 52 -25.04 -6.83 2.41
C GLU A 52 -24.25 -8.05 1.95
N SER A 53 -24.97 -9.12 1.58
CA SER A 53 -24.38 -10.35 1.07
C SER A 53 -23.75 -10.10 -0.30
N VAL A 54 -22.43 -9.97 -0.34
CA VAL A 54 -21.66 -9.97 -1.59
C VAL A 54 -21.36 -11.43 -1.95
N ASN A 55 -21.82 -11.90 -3.12
CA ASN A 55 -21.51 -13.26 -3.56
C ASN A 55 -20.03 -13.37 -3.91
N GLY A 56 -19.42 -14.53 -3.72
CA GLY A 56 -18.01 -14.74 -4.11
C GLY A 56 -17.73 -14.66 -5.62
N ASN A 57 -18.77 -14.51 -6.45
CA ASN A 57 -18.67 -14.22 -7.88
C ASN A 57 -18.58 -12.71 -8.18
N ASP A 58 -18.96 -11.87 -7.23
CA ASP A 58 -18.95 -10.41 -7.34
C ASP A 58 -17.54 -9.87 -7.14
N VAL A 59 -16.62 -10.70 -6.63
CA VAL A 59 -15.23 -10.33 -6.35
C VAL A 59 -14.27 -10.97 -7.35
N ALA A 60 -13.57 -10.13 -8.13
CA ALA A 60 -12.48 -10.54 -9.00
C ALA A 60 -11.13 -10.08 -8.42
N LEU A 61 -10.11 -10.95 -8.51
CA LEU A 61 -8.77 -10.70 -8.00
C LEU A 61 -7.71 -10.97 -9.05
N GLU A 62 -6.82 -10.00 -9.23
CA GLU A 62 -5.61 -10.17 -10.04
C GLU A 62 -4.39 -9.84 -9.18
N SER A 63 -3.33 -10.63 -9.33
CA SER A 63 -2.08 -10.39 -8.58
C SER A 63 -0.89 -10.40 -9.53
N GLN A 64 -0.03 -9.40 -9.38
CA GLN A 64 1.26 -9.30 -10.05
C GLN A 64 2.34 -9.29 -8.98
N VAL A 65 3.37 -10.11 -9.17
CA VAL A 65 4.49 -10.26 -8.23
C VAL A 65 5.81 -10.06 -8.96
N ASP A 66 6.64 -9.16 -8.43
CA ASP A 66 8.01 -8.92 -8.88
C ASP A 66 8.96 -8.91 -7.67
N GLY A 67 9.55 -10.08 -7.38
CA GLY A 67 10.46 -10.24 -6.25
C GLY A 67 9.80 -9.95 -4.90
N ASN A 68 10.17 -8.84 -4.27
CA ASN A 68 9.63 -8.39 -2.98
C ASN A 68 8.41 -7.46 -3.14
N GLU A 69 8.00 -7.16 -4.37
CA GLU A 69 6.88 -6.30 -4.69
C GLU A 69 5.67 -7.13 -5.15
N ALA A 70 4.49 -6.68 -4.74
CA ALA A 70 3.24 -7.22 -5.23
C ALA A 70 2.22 -6.12 -5.44
N THR A 71 1.44 -6.27 -6.50
CA THR A 71 0.22 -5.50 -6.73
C THR A 71 -0.93 -6.48 -6.75
N ILE A 72 -1.94 -6.25 -5.92
CA ILE A 72 -3.18 -7.04 -5.87
C ILE A 72 -4.33 -6.13 -6.24
N GLN A 73 -4.96 -6.37 -7.38
CA GLN A 73 -6.17 -5.67 -7.80
C GLN A 73 -7.38 -6.46 -7.33
N THR A 74 -8.35 -5.72 -6.80
CA THR A 74 -9.60 -6.23 -6.26
C THR A 74 -10.73 -5.49 -6.92
N LYS A 75 -11.62 -6.20 -7.58
CA LYS A 75 -12.85 -5.64 -8.14
C LYS A 75 -14.04 -6.27 -7.43
N ILE A 76 -14.97 -5.46 -6.94
CA ILE A 76 -16.21 -5.91 -6.28
C ILE A 76 -17.37 -5.29 -7.05
N GLU A 77 -18.33 -6.09 -7.50
CA GLU A 77 -19.51 -5.62 -8.24
C GLU A 77 -20.76 -6.23 -7.63
N THR A 78 -21.48 -5.43 -6.83
CA THR A 78 -22.81 -5.77 -6.32
C THR A 78 -23.88 -4.95 -7.03
N ASP A 79 -25.15 -5.20 -6.71
CA ASP A 79 -26.26 -4.41 -7.24
C ASP A 79 -26.15 -2.93 -6.82
N ASP A 80 -25.66 -2.68 -5.60
CA ASP A 80 -25.65 -1.34 -4.99
C ASP A 80 -24.25 -0.68 -4.90
N LEU A 81 -23.19 -1.41 -5.25
CA LEU A 81 -21.81 -0.93 -5.11
C LEU A 81 -20.85 -1.55 -6.13
N SER A 82 -20.14 -0.69 -6.85
CA SER A 82 -18.99 -1.05 -7.69
C SER A 82 -17.71 -0.57 -7.03
N VAL A 83 -16.71 -1.43 -6.86
CA VAL A 83 -15.40 -1.10 -6.27
C VAL A 83 -14.28 -1.58 -7.19
N ASP A 84 -13.36 -0.68 -7.52
CA ASP A 84 -12.06 -0.98 -8.10
C ASP A 84 -10.95 -0.60 -7.09
N GLY A 85 -10.32 -1.60 -6.50
CA GLY A 85 -9.30 -1.49 -5.46
C GLY A 85 -7.94 -2.02 -5.90
N GLU A 86 -6.87 -1.45 -5.37
CA GLU A 86 -5.49 -1.90 -5.61
C GLU A 86 -4.69 -1.83 -4.31
N LEU A 87 -4.04 -2.95 -3.94
CA LEU A 87 -3.03 -3.00 -2.90
C LEU A 87 -1.65 -3.12 -3.55
N GLU A 88 -0.81 -2.10 -3.40
CA GLU A 88 0.63 -2.20 -3.66
C GLU A 88 1.38 -2.50 -2.36
N LEU A 89 2.21 -3.53 -2.35
CA LEU A 89 3.06 -3.86 -1.21
C LEU A 89 4.51 -4.10 -1.62
N ASN A 90 5.45 -3.70 -0.76
CA ASN A 90 6.85 -4.04 -0.86
C ASN A 90 7.33 -4.65 0.47
N LEU A 91 7.62 -5.95 0.49
CA LEU A 91 8.00 -6.68 1.70
C LEU A 91 9.38 -6.30 2.24
N GLU A 92 10.23 -5.71 1.41
CA GLU A 92 11.58 -5.31 1.80
C GLU A 92 11.57 -3.96 2.51
N THR A 93 10.91 -2.95 1.92
CA THR A 93 10.74 -1.62 2.53
C THR A 93 9.64 -1.60 3.56
N SER A 94 8.75 -2.59 3.49
CA SER A 94 7.48 -2.74 4.16
C SER A 94 6.35 -1.85 3.61
N ASP A 95 6.61 -1.01 2.60
CA ASP A 95 5.65 -0.01 2.12
C ASP A 95 4.37 -0.64 1.59
N MET A 96 3.23 -0.07 1.97
CA MET A 96 1.91 -0.57 1.60
C MET A 96 0.99 0.60 1.27
N ILE A 97 0.47 0.64 0.05
CA ILE A 97 -0.53 1.62 -0.39
C ILE A 97 -1.78 0.88 -0.83
N VAL A 98 -2.93 1.38 -0.39
CA VAL A 98 -4.24 0.98 -0.86
C VAL A 98 -4.82 2.13 -1.67
N SER A 99 -5.16 1.86 -2.92
CA SER A 99 -6.01 2.72 -3.73
C SER A 99 -7.40 2.11 -3.77
N ALA A 100 -8.42 2.93 -3.59
CA ALA A 100 -9.82 2.51 -3.68
C ALA A 100 -10.61 3.54 -4.47
N GLU A 101 -11.36 3.05 -5.46
CA GLU A 101 -12.39 3.78 -6.19
C GLU A 101 -13.69 2.99 -6.06
N ALA A 102 -14.79 3.66 -5.71
CA ALA A 102 -16.08 3.01 -5.60
C ALA A 102 -17.21 3.93 -6.03
N THR A 103 -18.26 3.35 -6.61
CA THR A 103 -19.48 4.05 -7.01
C THR A 103 -20.68 3.33 -6.40
N ASP A 104 -21.52 4.05 -5.67
CA ASP A 104 -22.78 3.51 -5.14
C ASP A 104 -23.92 3.53 -6.18
N ASP A 105 -25.04 2.89 -5.86
CA ASP A 105 -26.30 2.86 -6.60
C ASP A 105 -26.83 4.25 -7.02
N ASN A 106 -26.53 5.27 -6.20
CA ASN A 106 -26.89 6.66 -6.43
C ASN A 106 -25.92 7.39 -7.38
N GLY A 107 -24.85 6.74 -7.83
CA GLY A 107 -23.82 7.30 -8.69
C GLY A 107 -22.79 8.16 -7.96
N THR A 108 -22.73 8.09 -6.62
CA THR A 108 -21.73 8.81 -5.81
C THR A 108 -20.37 8.13 -5.92
N LEU A 109 -19.37 8.88 -6.39
CA LEU A 109 -18.00 8.41 -6.49
C LEU A 109 -17.21 8.67 -5.20
N PHE A 110 -16.64 7.61 -4.64
CA PHE A 110 -15.66 7.64 -3.56
C PHE A 110 -14.31 7.22 -4.11
N GLN A 111 -13.26 8.04 -3.92
CA GLN A 111 -11.92 7.68 -4.38
C GLN A 111 -10.85 8.16 -3.40
N GLY A 112 -9.80 7.37 -3.19
CA GLY A 112 -8.69 7.77 -2.34
C GLY A 112 -7.50 6.79 -2.34
N ASP A 113 -6.36 7.34 -1.94
CA ASP A 113 -5.11 6.62 -1.72
C ASP A 113 -4.76 6.64 -0.22
N PHE A 114 -4.49 5.48 0.36
CA PHE A 114 -4.15 5.31 1.77
C PHE A 114 -2.80 4.64 1.93
N ASP A 115 -1.92 5.25 2.71
CA ASP A 115 -0.69 4.61 3.20
C ASP A 115 -1.03 3.76 4.42
N VAL A 116 -0.64 2.48 4.40
CA VAL A 116 -1.01 1.51 5.42
C VAL A 116 0.20 1.16 6.28
N GLU A 117 0.19 1.60 7.54
CA GLU A 117 1.17 1.18 8.53
C GLU A 117 0.67 -0.02 9.31
N LEU A 118 1.01 -1.22 8.83
CA LEU A 118 0.63 -2.48 9.45
C LEU A 118 1.42 -2.72 10.75
N GLN A 119 0.72 -2.86 11.87
CA GLN A 119 1.29 -3.10 13.20
C GLN A 119 1.29 -4.59 13.54
N ASP A 120 0.18 -5.28 13.28
CA ASP A 120 0.05 -6.73 13.42
C ASP A 120 -0.97 -7.27 12.41
N VAL A 121 -0.88 -8.57 12.14
CA VAL A 121 -1.82 -9.30 11.27
C VAL A 121 -1.96 -10.74 11.79
N ASN A 122 -3.15 -11.33 11.79
CA ASN A 122 -3.37 -12.73 12.18
C ASN A 122 -3.33 -13.67 10.95
N ASP A 123 -3.68 -14.95 11.15
CA ASP A 123 -3.76 -15.94 10.06
C ASP A 123 -4.90 -15.68 9.09
N ASP A 124 -5.99 -15.13 9.61
CA ASP A 124 -7.21 -14.85 8.87
C ASP A 124 -7.12 -13.54 8.07
N GLY A 125 -6.00 -12.82 8.16
CA GLY A 125 -5.79 -11.53 7.49
C GLY A 125 -6.40 -10.35 8.24
N ASP A 126 -6.97 -10.55 9.42
CA ASP A 126 -7.29 -9.44 10.31
C ASP A 126 -6.01 -8.73 10.74
N PHE A 127 -6.09 -7.41 10.83
CA PHE A 127 -4.94 -6.60 11.15
C PHE A 127 -5.23 -5.42 12.05
N ILE A 128 -4.17 -4.99 12.71
CA ILE A 128 -4.08 -3.70 13.38
C ILE A 128 -3.19 -2.81 12.52
N ALA A 129 -3.72 -1.67 12.07
CA ALA A 129 -2.97 -0.74 11.23
C ALA A 129 -3.30 0.73 11.55
N THR A 130 -2.45 1.62 11.06
CA THR A 130 -2.83 3.03 10.88
C THR A 130 -2.92 3.29 9.38
N LEU A 131 -4.12 3.61 8.89
CA LEU A 131 -4.34 4.08 7.53
C LEU A 131 -4.17 5.59 7.53
N THR A 132 -3.36 6.11 6.63
CA THR A 132 -3.19 7.55 6.44
C THR A 132 -3.64 7.93 5.04
N ASP A 133 -4.72 8.71 4.93
CA ASP A 133 -5.14 9.29 3.66
C ASP A 133 -3.97 10.13 3.09
N ILE A 134 -3.54 9.81 1.88
CA ILE A 134 -2.37 10.43 1.26
C ILE A 134 -2.66 11.85 0.77
N GLU A 135 -3.90 12.21 0.52
CA GLU A 135 -4.30 13.56 0.13
C GLU A 135 -4.48 14.46 1.35
N THR A 136 -5.23 14.02 2.35
CA THR A 136 -5.57 14.84 3.52
C THR A 136 -4.57 14.68 4.67
N GLY A 137 -3.83 13.58 4.71
CA GLY A 137 -2.98 13.16 5.82
C GLY A 137 -3.76 12.74 7.06
N GLU A 138 -5.09 12.58 6.97
CA GLU A 138 -5.93 12.10 8.08
C GLU A 138 -5.55 10.66 8.43
N GLN A 139 -5.56 10.32 9.72
CA GLN A 139 -5.12 9.02 10.22
C GLN A 139 -6.27 8.27 10.87
N PHE A 140 -6.49 7.04 10.42
CA PHE A 140 -7.49 6.11 10.93
C PHE A 140 -6.77 4.93 11.57
N LYS A 141 -6.99 4.74 12.88
CA LYS A 141 -6.46 3.57 13.57
C LYS A 141 -7.46 2.44 13.42
N VAL A 142 -7.01 1.36 12.81
CA VAL A 142 -7.86 0.24 12.43
C VAL A 142 -7.47 -1.00 13.21
N ASN A 143 -8.48 -1.71 13.70
CA ASN A 143 -8.38 -3.08 14.19
C ASN A 143 -9.52 -3.85 13.51
N THR A 144 -9.24 -4.58 12.43
CA THR A 144 -10.28 -5.23 11.60
C THR A 144 -11.07 -6.30 12.33
N ALA A 145 -10.56 -6.81 13.45
CA ALA A 145 -11.32 -7.70 14.33
C ALA A 145 -12.42 -6.98 15.14
N GLU A 146 -12.38 -5.65 15.20
CA GLU A 146 -13.28 -4.81 16.02
C GLU A 146 -13.88 -3.63 15.23
N VAL A 147 -13.73 -3.59 13.90
CA VAL A 147 -14.19 -2.43 13.11
C VAL A 147 -15.69 -2.22 13.33
N LYS A 148 -16.06 -0.94 13.53
CA LYS A 148 -17.44 -0.51 13.79
C LYS A 148 -17.96 0.30 12.61
N ALA A 149 -19.25 0.22 12.35
CA ALA A 149 -19.98 0.88 11.26
C ALA A 149 -19.98 2.44 11.26
N SER A 150 -19.24 3.10 12.14
CA SER A 150 -19.24 4.57 12.27
C SER A 150 -18.14 5.27 11.46
N TRP A 151 -17.51 4.59 10.50
CA TRP A 151 -16.43 5.15 9.67
C TRP A 151 -16.95 5.73 8.37
N TYR A 152 -16.18 6.66 7.79
CA TYR A 152 -16.51 7.24 6.49
C TYR A 152 -16.50 6.15 5.40
N PRO A 153 -17.45 6.13 4.44
CA PRO A 153 -17.58 5.04 3.46
C PRO A 153 -16.28 4.69 2.74
N LEU A 154 -15.53 5.68 2.25
CA LEU A 154 -14.24 5.44 1.57
C LEU A 154 -13.21 4.74 2.46
N VAL A 155 -13.22 5.01 3.77
CA VAL A 155 -12.28 4.37 4.71
C VAL A 155 -12.63 2.90 4.86
N VAL A 156 -13.92 2.59 5.02
CA VAL A 156 -14.46 1.22 5.08
C VAL A 156 -14.07 0.44 3.82
N ILE A 157 -14.30 1.00 2.63
CA ILE A 157 -13.93 0.41 1.34
C ILE A 157 -12.42 0.14 1.29
N ALA A 158 -11.58 1.11 1.65
CA ALA A 158 -10.13 0.95 1.65
C ALA A 158 -9.67 -0.17 2.60
N ILE A 159 -10.31 -0.36 3.76
CA ILE A 159 -9.99 -1.44 4.68
C ILE A 159 -10.35 -2.80 4.10
N THR A 160 -11.50 -2.91 3.44
CA THR A 160 -11.90 -4.14 2.77
C THR A 160 -10.90 -4.52 1.68
N VAL A 161 -10.52 -3.57 0.82
CA VAL A 161 -9.47 -3.78 -0.20
C VAL A 161 -8.14 -4.19 0.46
N ALA A 162 -7.75 -3.52 1.55
CA ALA A 162 -6.52 -3.85 2.28
C ALA A 162 -6.56 -5.28 2.83
N ARG A 163 -7.67 -5.69 3.46
CA ARG A 163 -7.85 -7.03 4.07
C ARG A 163 -7.75 -8.11 3.01
N ILE A 164 -8.47 -7.95 1.90
CA ILE A 164 -8.44 -8.87 0.76
C ILE A 164 -7.01 -8.97 0.20
N GLY A 165 -6.37 -7.83 -0.07
CA GLY A 165 -5.01 -7.80 -0.60
C GLY A 165 -3.96 -8.39 0.35
N ILE A 166 -4.05 -8.13 1.66
CA ILE A 166 -3.13 -8.68 2.67
C ILE A 166 -3.28 -10.19 2.78
N LYS A 167 -4.51 -10.72 2.75
CA LYS A 167 -4.74 -12.18 2.70
C LYS A 167 -4.07 -12.80 1.49
N GLN A 168 -4.22 -12.17 0.32
CA GLN A 168 -3.56 -12.66 -0.89
C GLN A 168 -2.03 -12.58 -0.78
N ALA A 169 -1.50 -11.51 -0.19
CA ALA A 169 -0.07 -11.41 0.09
C ALA A 169 0.42 -12.50 1.06
N ILE A 170 -0.35 -12.84 2.10
CA ILE A 170 -0.03 -13.94 3.03
C ILE A 170 -0.02 -15.27 2.29
N LYS A 171 -0.99 -15.52 1.41
CA LYS A 171 -1.04 -16.73 0.57
C LYS A 171 0.17 -16.84 -0.36
N LYS A 172 0.59 -15.73 -0.99
CA LYS A 172 1.70 -15.71 -1.96
C LYS A 172 3.09 -15.73 -1.31
N PHE A 173 3.32 -14.93 -0.28
CA PHE A 173 4.67 -14.73 0.29
C PHE A 173 4.89 -15.41 1.65
N GLY A 174 3.83 -15.97 2.22
CA GLY A 174 3.83 -16.56 3.55
C GLY A 174 3.70 -15.54 4.67
N LYS A 175 2.99 -15.95 5.72
CA LYS A 175 2.73 -15.15 6.93
C LYS A 175 3.98 -14.53 7.53
N SER A 176 5.07 -15.29 7.62
CA SER A 176 6.32 -14.82 8.24
C SER A 176 6.93 -13.64 7.49
N SER A 177 6.85 -13.63 6.15
CA SER A 177 7.38 -12.55 5.31
C SER A 177 6.55 -11.29 5.49
N VAL A 178 5.21 -11.42 5.43
CA VAL A 178 4.28 -10.31 5.65
C VAL A 178 4.40 -9.76 7.08
N LYS A 179 4.45 -10.60 8.11
CA LYS A 179 4.71 -10.20 9.51
C LYS A 179 6.08 -9.57 9.73
N LYS A 180 7.10 -9.98 9.00
CA LYS A 180 8.42 -9.35 9.10
C LYS A 180 8.37 -7.93 8.55
N ALA A 181 7.59 -7.70 7.50
CA ALA A 181 7.33 -6.37 6.99
C ALA A 181 6.67 -5.48 8.07
N THR A 182 5.71 -6.00 8.84
CA THR A 182 5.07 -5.24 9.95
C THR A 182 6.04 -4.86 11.07
N LYS A 183 6.94 -5.77 11.46
CA LYS A 183 7.93 -5.52 12.53
C LYS A 183 8.92 -4.40 12.21
N LYS A 184 9.23 -4.16 10.93
CA LYS A 184 10.11 -3.06 10.51
C LYS A 184 9.52 -1.69 10.87
N TYR A 185 8.18 -1.56 10.88
CA TYR A 185 7.49 -0.35 11.29
C TYR A 185 7.51 -0.09 12.79
N GLY A 186 7.61 -1.14 13.61
CA GLY A 186 7.71 -1.03 15.07
C GLY A 186 9.01 -0.39 15.58
N LYS A 187 10.11 -0.45 14.81
CA LYS A 187 11.38 0.21 15.16
C LYS A 187 11.38 1.68 14.74
N LYS A 188 10.80 2.51 15.62
CA LYS A 188 10.76 3.97 15.54
C LYS A 188 12.16 4.59 15.47
N THR A 189 12.50 5.26 14.39
CA THR A 189 13.45 6.40 14.44
C THR A 189 12.65 7.69 14.37
N SER A 190 12.78 8.58 15.35
CA SER A 190 11.90 9.77 15.53
C SER A 190 11.73 10.68 14.30
N ALA A 191 12.70 10.70 13.38
CA ALA A 191 12.58 11.42 12.10
C ALA A 191 11.52 10.82 11.15
N SER A 192 11.17 9.54 11.29
CA SER A 192 10.21 8.86 10.42
C SER A 192 8.78 9.34 10.65
N LYS A 193 8.39 9.69 11.89
CA LYS A 193 6.99 9.99 12.20
C LYS A 193 6.51 11.32 11.58
N ALA A 194 7.35 12.36 11.60
CA ALA A 194 7.03 13.62 10.92
C ALA A 194 7.03 13.45 9.38
N VAL A 195 7.97 12.65 8.87
CA VAL A 195 8.08 12.26 7.46
C VAL A 195 6.87 11.44 6.98
N ARG A 196 6.23 10.69 7.89
CA ARG A 196 5.00 9.92 7.62
C ARG A 196 3.73 10.77 7.61
N LYS A 197 3.70 11.90 8.35
CA LYS A 197 2.60 12.87 8.34
C LYS A 197 2.52 13.73 7.06
N VAL A 198 3.19 13.29 6.01
CA VAL A 198 3.38 14.05 4.78
C VAL A 198 2.40 13.54 3.74
N ASN A 199 1.61 14.46 3.19
CA ASN A 199 0.64 14.17 2.16
C ASN A 199 1.24 14.43 0.76
N MET A 200 0.67 13.87 -0.30
CA MET A 200 1.01 14.22 -1.67
C MET A 200 -0.26 14.30 -2.52
N SER A 201 -0.76 15.53 -2.72
CA SER A 201 -2.09 15.79 -3.28
C SER A 201 -2.30 15.38 -4.75
N LYS A 202 -1.27 14.87 -5.44
CA LYS A 202 -1.32 14.43 -6.85
C LYS A 202 -0.40 13.23 -7.08
N LEU A 203 -0.45 12.24 -6.19
CA LEU A 203 0.47 11.11 -6.22
C LEU A 203 0.49 10.41 -7.58
N ASP A 204 -0.67 10.02 -8.13
CA ASP A 204 -0.74 9.33 -9.42
C ASP A 204 -0.15 10.10 -10.59
N SER A 205 -0.57 11.35 -10.76
CA SER A 205 -0.09 12.19 -11.86
C SER A 205 1.42 12.38 -11.77
N HIS A 206 1.95 12.61 -10.57
CA HIS A 206 3.39 12.76 -10.38
C HIS A 206 4.14 11.44 -10.57
N TYR A 207 3.64 10.33 -10.03
CA TYR A 207 4.24 9.01 -10.21
C TYR A 207 4.29 8.64 -11.69
N LYS A 208 3.16 8.71 -12.41
CA LYS A 208 3.09 8.45 -13.86
C LYS A 208 4.09 9.31 -14.66
N LYS A 209 4.23 10.58 -14.28
CA LYS A 209 5.14 11.53 -14.95
C LYS A 209 6.61 11.29 -14.64
N HIS A 210 6.96 10.92 -13.41
CA HIS A 210 8.34 10.96 -12.93
C HIS A 210 8.95 9.58 -12.62
N LYS A 211 8.18 8.48 -12.60
CA LYS A 211 8.69 7.15 -12.22
C LYS A 211 9.94 6.73 -13.01
N LYS A 212 9.97 7.02 -14.31
CA LYS A 212 11.10 6.71 -15.20
C LYS A 212 12.43 7.34 -14.74
N GLU A 213 12.39 8.45 -14.01
CA GLU A 213 13.60 9.13 -13.49
C GLU A 213 14.23 8.37 -12.30
N PHE A 214 13.51 7.42 -11.73
CA PHE A 214 13.90 6.64 -10.55
C PHE A 214 14.17 5.17 -10.84
N GLY A 215 14.05 4.74 -12.10
CA GLY A 215 14.16 3.33 -12.51
C GLY A 215 12.79 2.65 -12.51
N ASN A 216 12.78 1.33 -12.39
CA ASN A 216 11.55 0.56 -12.15
C ASN A 216 11.26 0.64 -10.65
N ILE A 217 10.32 1.50 -10.26
CA ILE A 217 9.86 1.62 -8.87
C ILE A 217 8.35 1.67 -8.83
N SER A 218 7.75 1.12 -7.77
CA SER A 218 6.31 1.20 -7.50
C SER A 218 5.86 2.61 -7.08
N LYS A 219 4.54 2.86 -7.04
CA LYS A 219 3.95 4.11 -6.53
C LYS A 219 4.27 4.27 -5.05
N SER A 220 4.22 3.17 -4.29
CA SER A 220 4.58 3.13 -2.86
C SER A 220 6.04 3.50 -2.60
N GLN A 221 6.98 2.93 -3.35
CA GLN A 221 8.40 3.29 -3.25
C GLN A 221 8.65 4.74 -3.64
N TYR A 222 7.95 5.25 -4.66
CA TYR A 222 8.06 6.65 -5.07
C TYR A 222 7.63 7.60 -3.95
N LEU A 223 6.48 7.34 -3.31
CA LEU A 223 6.01 8.12 -2.16
C LEU A 223 6.99 8.02 -0.98
N ASN A 224 7.46 6.82 -0.64
CA ASN A 224 8.41 6.64 0.47
C ASN A 224 9.74 7.35 0.20
N LYS A 225 10.26 7.32 -1.03
CA LYS A 225 11.45 8.09 -1.40
C LYS A 225 11.22 9.60 -1.22
N ALA A 226 10.06 10.12 -1.62
CA ALA A 226 9.69 11.52 -1.47
C ALA A 226 9.65 11.94 0.01
N ARG A 227 8.95 11.15 0.84
CA ARG A 227 8.86 11.31 2.29
C ARG A 227 10.24 11.23 2.94
N THR A 228 10.99 10.17 2.68
CA THR A 228 12.36 9.97 3.19
C THR A 228 13.25 11.16 2.84
N PHE A 229 13.15 11.69 1.61
CA PHE A 229 13.93 12.86 1.21
C PHE A 229 13.51 14.13 1.96
N LEU A 230 12.22 14.33 2.19
CA LEU A 230 11.72 15.40 3.06
C LEU A 230 12.28 15.27 4.49
N GLY A 231 12.50 14.07 4.99
CA GLY A 231 13.12 13.84 6.31
C GLY A 231 14.60 14.19 6.43
N LYS A 232 15.33 14.28 5.32
CA LYS A 232 16.78 14.48 5.36
C LYS A 232 17.12 15.88 5.87
N ALA A 233 18.03 15.93 6.85
CA ALA A 233 18.58 17.18 7.36
C ALA A 233 19.36 17.92 6.27
N THR A 234 19.41 19.24 6.39
CA THR A 234 20.23 20.09 5.52
C THR A 234 21.72 19.78 5.71
N SER A 235 22.47 19.81 4.63
CA SER A 235 23.90 19.50 4.63
C SER A 235 24.58 20.10 3.41
N LYS A 236 25.90 19.91 3.29
CA LYS A 236 26.65 20.27 2.08
C LYS A 236 26.09 19.61 0.81
N THR A 237 25.35 18.50 0.93
CA THR A 237 24.76 17.77 -0.19
C THR A 237 23.26 18.02 -0.35
N VAL A 238 22.53 18.13 0.76
CA VAL A 238 21.08 18.35 0.80
C VAL A 238 20.83 19.83 1.09
N LEU A 239 20.46 20.56 0.07
CA LEU A 239 20.17 21.98 0.12
C LEU A 239 18.69 22.20 0.40
N GLN A 240 18.37 23.30 1.08
CA GLN A 240 16.99 23.75 1.29
C GLN A 240 16.91 25.26 1.08
N LYS A 241 15.80 25.72 0.51
CA LYS A 241 15.45 27.15 0.47
C LYS A 241 13.95 27.35 0.45
N ARG A 242 13.52 28.58 0.72
CA ARG A 242 12.13 29.02 0.54
C ARG A 242 11.93 29.56 -0.87
N SER A 243 10.74 29.39 -1.42
CA SER A 243 10.34 30.02 -2.69
C SER A 243 10.36 31.54 -2.58
N LYS A 244 10.70 32.22 -3.68
CA LYS A 244 10.64 33.69 -3.75
C LYS A 244 9.19 34.18 -3.88
N LYS A 245 8.37 33.44 -4.64
CA LYS A 245 6.96 33.74 -4.85
C LYS A 245 6.07 32.93 -3.91
N LYS A 246 4.90 33.49 -3.62
CA LYS A 246 3.80 32.79 -2.97
C LYS A 246 2.98 32.00 -4.00
N PHE A 247 2.38 30.91 -3.56
CA PHE A 247 1.43 30.08 -4.28
C PHE A 247 0.20 29.98 -3.39
N ASN A 248 -0.96 30.46 -3.86
CA ASN A 248 -2.20 30.50 -3.07
C ASN A 248 -1.98 31.11 -1.67
N GLY A 249 -1.24 32.23 -1.63
CA GLY A 249 -0.92 32.95 -0.38
C GLY A 249 0.20 32.34 0.48
N LYS A 250 0.67 31.12 0.19
CA LYS A 250 1.69 30.40 0.97
C LYS A 250 3.04 30.32 0.28
N TYR A 251 4.11 30.27 1.05
CA TYR A 251 5.44 29.96 0.52
C TYR A 251 5.64 28.45 0.43
N ARG A 252 6.42 28.03 -0.58
CA ARG A 252 6.91 26.66 -0.67
C ARG A 252 8.33 26.57 -0.15
N TYR A 253 8.72 25.39 0.30
CA TYR A 253 10.08 25.02 0.63
C TYR A 253 10.58 24.04 -0.42
N TYR A 254 11.78 24.27 -0.91
CA TYR A 254 12.43 23.42 -1.88
C TYR A 254 13.60 22.71 -1.23
N LYS A 255 13.66 21.38 -1.35
CA LYS A 255 14.85 20.58 -1.05
C LYS A 255 15.49 20.07 -2.32
N TYR A 256 16.82 20.04 -2.35
CA TYR A 256 17.57 19.52 -3.48
C TYR A 256 18.82 18.76 -3.04
N ASN A 257 19.03 17.57 -3.58
CA ASN A 257 20.19 16.74 -3.29
C ASN A 257 21.17 16.78 -4.46
N LYS A 258 22.33 17.41 -4.26
CA LYS A 258 23.37 17.53 -5.29
C LYS A 258 23.92 16.19 -5.78
N LYS A 259 23.92 15.14 -4.95
CA LYS A 259 24.46 13.82 -5.33
C LYS A 259 23.49 13.04 -6.20
N THR A 260 22.23 12.98 -5.80
CA THR A 260 21.20 12.15 -6.45
C THR A 260 20.37 12.92 -7.48
N ASN A 261 20.54 14.25 -7.57
CA ASN A 261 19.74 15.15 -8.39
C ASN A 261 18.26 15.16 -7.98
N GLU A 262 17.91 14.73 -6.77
CA GLU A 262 16.52 14.73 -6.30
C GLU A 262 16.10 16.15 -5.91
N PHE A 263 14.89 16.54 -6.32
CA PHE A 263 14.23 17.80 -6.00
C PHE A 263 12.87 17.52 -5.38
N LEU A 264 12.52 18.30 -4.37
CA LEU A 264 11.26 18.20 -3.66
C LEU A 264 10.71 19.60 -3.39
N ALA A 265 9.44 19.83 -3.71
CA ALA A 265 8.72 21.04 -3.34
C ALA A 265 7.65 20.71 -2.31
N VAL A 266 7.61 21.48 -1.23
CA VAL A 266 6.72 21.26 -0.09
C VAL A 266 6.00 22.54 0.25
N GLU A 267 4.73 22.42 0.56
CA GLU A 267 3.94 23.47 1.19
C GLU A 267 3.58 23.03 2.60
N ARG A 268 3.84 23.88 3.60
CA ARG A 268 3.51 23.55 4.99
C ARG A 268 2.06 23.95 5.29
N GLN A 269 1.27 23.01 5.77
CA GLN A 269 -0.14 23.22 6.09
C GLN A 269 -0.43 22.79 7.54
N LYS A 270 -0.70 23.75 8.42
CA LYS A 270 -0.95 23.53 9.86
C LYS A 270 0.16 22.65 10.48
N ASP A 271 -0.14 21.39 10.77
CA ASP A 271 0.70 20.38 11.41
C ASP A 271 1.30 19.34 10.44
N LYS A 272 1.08 19.51 9.14
CA LYS A 272 1.50 18.59 8.07
C LYS A 272 2.34 19.30 7.00
N ASP A 273 3.24 18.54 6.40
CA ASP A 273 3.95 18.96 5.20
C ASP A 273 3.30 18.33 3.98
N VAL A 274 3.02 19.15 2.96
CA VAL A 274 2.37 18.72 1.72
C VAL A 274 3.39 18.67 0.61
N ILE A 275 3.77 17.47 0.16
CA ILE A 275 4.63 17.32 -1.01
C ILE A 275 3.83 17.72 -2.23
N ILE A 276 4.26 18.83 -2.85
CA ILE A 276 3.69 19.32 -4.08
C ILE A 276 4.27 18.57 -5.28
N THR A 277 5.56 18.24 -5.25
CA THR A 277 6.19 17.40 -6.27
C THR A 277 7.53 16.85 -5.78
N TYR A 278 7.92 15.69 -6.31
CA TYR A 278 9.19 15.03 -6.07
C TYR A 278 9.72 14.44 -7.38
N PHE A 279 10.91 14.83 -7.83
CA PHE A 279 11.44 14.36 -9.12
C PHE A 279 12.95 14.64 -9.24
N LYS A 280 13.58 14.21 -10.33
CA LYS A 280 14.96 14.54 -10.69
C LYS A 280 15.00 15.54 -11.85
N PRO A 281 15.11 16.86 -11.60
CA PRO A 281 15.05 17.86 -12.65
C PRO A 281 16.14 17.65 -13.70
N LYS A 282 15.71 17.70 -14.97
CA LYS A 282 16.59 17.60 -16.14
C LYS A 282 17.46 16.33 -16.11
N HIS A 283 16.95 15.25 -15.52
CA HIS A 283 17.61 13.94 -15.51
C HIS A 283 17.98 13.50 -16.95
N PRO A 284 19.19 12.96 -17.18
CA PRO A 284 20.23 12.64 -16.20
C PRO A 284 21.21 13.79 -15.87
N ASN A 285 21.04 14.99 -16.44
CA ASN A 285 21.98 16.11 -16.29
C ASN A 285 21.86 16.82 -14.92
N LYS A 286 22.72 16.42 -13.98
CA LYS A 286 22.78 16.99 -12.61
C LYS A 286 23.13 18.48 -12.56
N LYS A 287 23.94 18.98 -13.49
CA LYS A 287 24.28 20.41 -13.55
C LYS A 287 23.03 21.23 -13.89
N ALA A 288 22.30 20.82 -14.92
CA ALA A 288 21.04 21.44 -15.30
C ALA A 288 19.97 21.32 -14.21
N GLY A 289 19.95 20.20 -13.47
CA GLY A 289 19.09 20.02 -12.30
C GLY A 289 19.42 20.98 -11.15
N TYR A 290 20.69 21.22 -10.88
CA TYR A 290 21.11 22.22 -9.88
C TYR A 290 20.74 23.64 -10.30
N GLU A 291 20.91 23.99 -11.58
CA GLU A 291 20.44 25.27 -12.13
C GLU A 291 18.93 25.42 -12.02
N TYR A 292 18.17 24.35 -12.28
CA TYR A 292 16.73 24.33 -12.05
C TYR A 292 16.39 24.67 -10.60
N TYR A 293 17.04 24.02 -9.62
CA TYR A 293 16.85 24.31 -8.20
C TYR A 293 17.16 25.78 -7.90
N LYS A 294 18.29 26.32 -8.36
CA LYS A 294 18.68 27.71 -8.12
C LYS A 294 17.65 28.73 -8.62
N ARG A 295 16.95 28.43 -9.72
CA ARG A 295 15.91 29.30 -10.30
C ARG A 295 14.56 29.30 -9.57
N GLN A 296 14.25 28.27 -8.77
CA GLN A 296 13.00 28.21 -7.99
C GLN A 296 12.93 29.30 -6.90
#